data_AF-A0A1V1W3A0-F1
#
_entry.id   AF-A0A1V1W3A0-F1
#
_cell.length_a   1.000
_cell.length_b   1.000
_cell.length_c   1.000
_cell.angle_alpha   90.00
_cell.angle_beta   90.00
_cell.angle_gamma   90.00
#
_symmetry.space_group_name_H-M   'P 1'
#
loop_
_entity.id
_entity.type
_entity.pdbx_description
1 polymer ?
#
loop_
_entity_poly.entity_id
_entity_poly.type
_entity_poly.pdbx_seq_one_letter_code
_entity_poly.pdbx_strand_id
1 'polypeptide(L)' 'MILRATARPHADTSAPPQRLEAEHDDYDEAMASLRRQVPDGWDLLHITRD' A
#
# COMPACT_ATOMS: atom_id res chain seq x y z
N MET A 1 6.78 -13.11 -4.58
CA MET A 1 5.34 -12.77 -4.68
C MET A 1 5.21 -11.25 -4.66
N ILE A 2 4.26 -10.69 -5.40
CA ILE A 2 4.11 -9.23 -5.49
C ILE A 2 2.78 -8.82 -4.85
N LEU A 3 2.83 -7.89 -3.89
CA LEU A 3 1.64 -7.18 -3.43
C LEU A 3 1.60 -5.79 -4.03
N ARG A 4 0.46 -5.43 -4.59
CA ARG A 4 0.16 -4.09 -5.09
C ARG A 4 -0.91 -3.46 -4.24
N ALA A 5 -0.74 -2.19 -3.90
CA ALA A 5 -1.72 -1.44 -3.16
C ALA A 5 -1.82 0.01 -3.64
N THR A 6 -2.89 0.68 -3.24
CA THR A 6 -3.07 2.11 -3.47
C THR A 6 -3.14 2.81 -2.12
N ALA A 7 -2.40 3.88 -1.90
CA ALA A 7 -2.48 4.68 -0.69
C ALA A 7 -3.03 6.08 -0.99
N ARG A 8 -3.71 6.67 -0.01
CA ARG A 8 -4.27 8.02 -0.09
C ARG A 8 -4.26 8.70 1.28
N PRO A 9 -4.22 10.05 1.35
CA PRO A 9 -4.41 10.73 2.62
C PRO A 9 -5.77 10.40 3.24
N HIS A 10 -5.79 10.24 4.57
CA HIS A 10 -6.98 9.89 5.32
C HIS A 10 -8.09 10.91 5.12
N ALA A 11 -9.29 10.42 4.82
CA ALA A 11 -10.49 11.23 4.56
C ALA A 11 -10.38 12.27 3.41
N ASP A 12 -9.29 12.29 2.64
CA ASP A 12 -9.15 13.15 1.46
C ASP A 12 -9.35 12.34 0.19
N THR A 13 -10.60 12.31 -0.27
CA THR A 13 -10.96 11.66 -1.53
C THR A 13 -10.69 12.52 -2.77
N SER A 14 -10.09 13.70 -2.63
CA SER A 14 -9.67 14.56 -3.74
C SER A 14 -8.19 14.44 -4.11
N ALA A 15 -7.32 14.05 -3.16
CA ALA A 15 -5.90 13.90 -3.41
C ALA A 15 -5.57 12.73 -4.37
N PRO A 16 -4.57 12.87 -5.27
CA PRO A 16 -4.17 11.80 -6.18
C PRO A 16 -3.77 10.52 -5.41
N PRO A 17 -4.24 9.33 -5.83
CA PRO A 17 -3.81 8.07 -5.24
C PRO A 17 -2.36 7.74 -5.59
N GLN A 18 -1.59 7.27 -4.60
CA GLN A 18 -0.25 6.74 -4.80
C GLN A 18 -0.32 5.23 -4.95
N ARG A 19 0.32 4.68 -5.98
CA ARG A 19 0.48 3.22 -6.13
C ARG A 19 1.73 2.78 -5.38
N LEU A 20 1.61 1.68 -4.67
CA LEU A 20 2.67 1.03 -3.90
C LEU A 20 2.80 -0.42 -4.35
N GLU A 21 4.02 -0.92 -4.33
CA GLU A 21 4.33 -2.30 -4.66
C GLU A 21 5.37 -2.84 -3.67
N ALA A 22 5.24 -4.12 -3.31
CA ALA A 22 6.23 -4.84 -2.51
C ALA A 22 6.39 -6.25 -3.05
N GLU A 23 7.64 -6.60 -3.37
CA GLU A 23 8.02 -7.95 -3.81
C GLU A 23 8.76 -8.66 -2.68
N HIS A 24 8.17 -9.73 -2.16
CA HIS A 24 8.74 -10.58 -1.13
C HIS A 24 8.30 -12.04 -1.31
N ASP A 25 8.99 -12.98 -0.69
CA ASP A 25 8.63 -14.39 -0.75
C ASP A 25 7.39 -14.71 0.11
N ASP A 26 7.18 -13.93 1.16
CA ASP A 26 6.11 -14.09 2.14
C ASP A 26 5.11 -12.92 2.15
N TYR A 27 3.84 -13.22 2.46
CA TYR A 27 2.76 -12.23 2.48
C TYR A 27 2.88 -11.22 3.61
N ASP A 28 3.25 -11.67 4.81
CA ASP A 28 3.37 -10.79 5.96
C ASP A 28 4.55 -9.84 5.77
N GLU A 29 5.65 -10.32 5.18
CA GLU A 29 6.78 -9.48 4.78
C GLU A 29 6.39 -8.44 3.72
N ALA A 30 5.68 -8.86 2.66
CA ALA A 30 5.19 -7.95 1.62
C ALA A 30 4.22 -6.91 2.19
N MET A 31 3.32 -7.31 3.10
CA MET A 31 2.37 -6.41 3.76
C MET A 31 3.07 -5.43 4.69
N ALA A 32 4.05 -5.89 5.48
CA ALA A 32 4.85 -5.02 6.34
C ALA A 32 5.69 -4.03 5.54
N SER A 33 6.19 -4.44 4.37
CA SER A 33 6.89 -3.56 3.42
C SER A 33 5.95 -2.48 2.87
N LEU A 34 4.75 -2.86 2.39
CA LEU A 34 3.74 -1.90 1.93
C LEU A 34 3.38 -0.89 3.02
N ARG A 35 3.09 -1.33 4.24
CA ARG A 35 2.73 -0.44 5.36
C ARG A 35 3.83 0.57 5.69
N ARG A 36 5.10 0.19 5.58
CA ARG A 36 6.24 1.10 5.81
C ARG A 36 6.40 2.16 4.72
N GLN A 37 5.87 1.92 3.52
CA GLN A 37 5.88 2.90 2.41
C GLN A 37 4.74 3.91 2.52
N VAL A 38 3.74 3.67 3.35
CA VAL A 38 2.58 4.55 3.53
C VAL A 38 2.98 5.75 4.38
N PRO A 39 2.80 6.99 3.90
CA PRO A 39 3.04 8.17 4.71
C PRO A 39 2.11 8.22 5.94
N ASP A 40 2.55 8.86 7.02
CA ASP A 40 1.71 9.06 8.19
C ASP A 40 0.41 9.80 7.83
N GLY A 41 -0.72 9.30 8.37
CA GLY A 41 -2.04 9.84 8.08
C GLY A 41 -2.58 9.47 6.70
N TRP A 42 -1.98 8.50 6.01
CA TRP A 42 -2.53 7.91 4.79
C TRP A 42 -3.12 6.52 5.07
N ASP A 43 -4.17 6.18 4.34
CA ASP A 43 -4.81 4.87 4.36
C ASP A 43 -4.34 4.01 3.20
N LEU A 44 -4.11 2.72 3.47
CA LEU A 44 -3.94 1.68 2.46
C LEU A 44 -5.29 1.21 1.94
N LEU A 45 -5.44 1.23 0.62
CA LEU A 45 -6.63 0.89 -0.14
C LEU A 45 -6.29 -0.15 -1.21
N HIS A 46 -7.27 -0.98 -1.57
CA HIS A 46 -7.20 -1.92 -2.70
C HIS A 46 -5.88 -2.71 -2.79
N ILE A 47 -5.70 -3.69 -1.90
CA ILE A 47 -4.52 -4.55 -1.89
C ILE A 47 -4.80 -5.79 -2.75
N THR A 48 -3.98 -6.02 -3.76
CA THR A 48 -4.03 -7.20 -4.63
C THR A 48 -2.72 -7.98 -4.58
N ARG A 49 -2.82 -9.29 -4.78
CA ARG A 49 -1.69 -10.22 -4.84
C ARG A 49 -1.53 -10.72 -6.26
N ASP A 50 -0.31 -10.64 -6.76
CA ASP A 50 0.15 -11.23 -8.02
C ASP A 50 1.25 -12.29 -7.78
#